data_AF-A0A238FGR3-F1
#
_entry.id   AF-A0A238FGR3-F1
#
_cell.length_a   1.000
_cell.length_b   1.000
_cell.length_c   1.000
_cell.angle_alpha   90.00
_cell.angle_beta   90.00
_cell.angle_gamma   90.00
#
_symmetry.space_group_name_H-M   'P 1'
#
loop_
_entity.id
_entity.type
_entity.pdbx_description
1 polymer ?
#
loop_
_entity_poly.entity_id
_entity_poly.type
_entity_poly.pdbx_seq_one_letter_code
_entity_poly.pdbx_strand_id
1 'polypeptide(L)'
;MSEHVTLVKGDKVIEKIGDQVVAEKDYVRVLSGYKATAHKENLPEETRKHAEAMIEQLEKSHAASVGEGVAGDDDEIKHQHRVAGGLKASIKNSNVSEEAKQSAQERLEKMGEA
;
A
#
# COMPACT_ATOMS: atom_id res chain seq x y z
N MET A 1 -27.33 -19.95 5.06
CA MET A 1 -25.92 -19.49 4.98
C MET A 1 -25.98 -18.06 4.48
N SER A 2 -25.62 -17.08 5.30
CA SER A 2 -25.64 -15.69 4.86
C SER A 2 -24.44 -15.47 3.94
N GLU A 3 -24.66 -14.93 2.75
CA GLU A 3 -23.60 -14.70 1.77
C GLU A 3 -22.70 -13.56 2.26
N HIS A 4 -21.39 -13.82 2.32
CA HIS A 4 -20.38 -12.81 2.57
C HIS A 4 -19.89 -12.26 1.23
N VAL A 5 -20.06 -10.95 1.02
CA VAL A 5 -19.72 -10.29 -0.24
C VAL A 5 -18.71 -9.20 0.03
N THR A 6 -17.58 -9.25 -0.69
CA THR A 6 -16.56 -8.20 -0.67
C THR A 6 -16.74 -7.31 -1.88
N LEU A 7 -16.95 -6.02 -1.64
CA LEU A 7 -17.12 -5.00 -2.67
C LEU A 7 -16.04 -3.94 -2.51
N VAL A 8 -15.54 -3.42 -3.61
CA VAL A 8 -14.60 -2.29 -3.59
C VAL A 8 -15.34 -1.05 -4.10
N LYS A 9 -15.20 0.07 -3.39
CA LYS A 9 -15.79 1.36 -3.75
C LYS A 9 -14.74 2.44 -3.58
N GLY A 10 -14.03 2.76 -4.67
CA GLY A 10 -12.89 3.68 -4.61
C GLY A 10 -11.82 3.13 -3.67
N ASP A 11 -11.35 3.96 -2.76
CA ASP A 11 -10.28 3.60 -1.82
C ASP A 11 -10.70 2.65 -0.68
N LYS A 12 -11.93 2.12 -0.70
CA LYS A 12 -12.51 1.34 0.41
C LYS A 12 -12.96 -0.05 -0.03
N VAL A 13 -12.66 -1.04 0.80
CA VAL A 13 -13.16 -2.42 0.73
C VAL A 13 -14.27 -2.56 1.76
N ILE A 14 -15.44 -2.95 1.29
CA ILE A 14 -16.67 -3.10 2.06
C ILE A 14 -17.01 -4.60 2.10
N GLU A 15 -16.99 -5.17 3.30
CA GLU A 15 -17.45 -6.53 3.55
C GLU A 15 -18.92 -6.46 3.98
N LYS A 16 -19.79 -7.19 3.28
CA LYS A 16 -21.22 -7.26 3.56
C LYS A 16 -21.66 -8.68 3.90
N ILE A 17 -22.58 -8.81 4.85
CA ILE A 17 -23.30 -10.07 5.12
C ILE A 17 -24.78 -9.80 4.87
N GLY A 18 -25.31 -10.32 3.76
CA GLY A 18 -26.60 -9.87 3.24
C GLY A 18 -26.58 -8.36 2.92
N ASP A 19 -27.55 -7.59 3.41
CA ASP A 19 -27.62 -6.14 3.22
C ASP A 19 -26.81 -5.32 4.23
N GLN A 20 -26.22 -5.94 5.25
CA GLN A 20 -25.48 -5.23 6.29
C GLN A 20 -23.99 -5.14 5.97
N VAL A 21 -23.43 -3.93 6.06
CA VAL A 21 -21.98 -3.71 6.05
C VAL A 21 -21.41 -4.14 7.40
N VAL A 22 -20.52 -5.13 7.38
CA VAL A 22 -19.90 -5.68 8.59
C VAL A 22 -18.49 -5.13 8.82
N ALA A 23 -17.80 -4.71 7.76
CA ALA A 23 -16.51 -4.04 7.89
C ALA A 23 -16.25 -3.11 6.69
N GLU A 24 -15.51 -2.04 6.98
CA GLU A 24 -14.98 -1.13 5.97
C GLU A 24 -13.48 -0.97 6.23
N LYS A 25 -12.66 -1.21 5.21
CA LYS A 25 -11.20 -1.19 5.30
C LYS A 25 -10.62 -0.41 4.13
N ASP A 26 -9.43 0.15 4.30
CA ASP A 26 -8.74 0.85 3.21
C ASP A 26 -8.25 -0.16 2.15
N TYR A 27 -8.60 0.06 0.90
CA TYR A 27 -8.27 -0.79 -0.24
C TYR A 27 -6.77 -1.05 -0.35
N VAL A 28 -5.97 0.01 -0.33
CA VAL A 28 -4.51 -0.09 -0.42
C VAL A 28 -3.97 -0.97 0.71
N ARG A 29 -4.47 -0.81 1.94
CA ARG A 29 -4.00 -1.57 3.10
C ARG A 29 -4.36 -3.04 3.02
N VAL A 30 -5.58 -3.36 2.57
CA VAL A 30 -6.03 -4.74 2.35
C VAL A 30 -5.19 -5.40 1.25
N LEU A 31 -5.02 -4.72 0.12
CA LEU A 31 -4.22 -5.19 -1.01
C LEU A 31 -2.75 -5.44 -0.61
N SER A 32 -2.12 -4.50 0.11
CA SER A 32 -0.75 -4.67 0.61
C SER A 32 -0.62 -5.87 1.56
N GLY A 33 -1.63 -6.14 2.39
CA GLY A 33 -1.64 -7.30 3.30
C GLY A 33 -1.67 -8.63 2.55
N TYR A 34 -2.49 -8.74 1.51
CA TYR A 34 -2.50 -9.91 0.65
C TYR A 34 -1.20 -10.05 -0.16
N LYS A 35 -0.68 -8.96 -0.73
CA LYS A 35 0.63 -8.95 -1.43
C LYS A 35 1.76 -9.45 -0.54
N ALA A 36 1.79 -9.00 0.72
CA ALA A 36 2.75 -9.49 1.71
C ALA A 36 2.57 -10.98 2.02
N THR A 37 1.33 -11.47 2.04
CA THR A 37 1.03 -12.89 2.28
C THR A 37 1.46 -13.75 1.09
N ALA A 38 1.21 -13.31 -0.15
CA ALA A 38 1.62 -13.99 -1.37
C ALA A 38 3.16 -14.13 -1.47
N HIS A 39 3.90 -13.10 -1.06
CA HIS A 39 5.36 -13.10 -1.14
C HIS A 39 6.09 -13.83 0.01
N LYS A 40 5.38 -14.23 1.06
CA LYS A 40 5.98 -14.88 2.23
C LYS A 40 6.34 -16.33 1.93
N GLU A 41 7.64 -16.59 1.74
CA GLU A 41 8.20 -17.93 1.44
C GLU A 41 7.96 -18.96 2.56
N ASN A 42 7.69 -18.49 3.79
CA ASN A 42 7.43 -19.36 4.94
C ASN A 42 5.96 -19.82 5.05
N LEU A 43 5.08 -19.40 4.12
CA LEU A 43 3.68 -19.80 4.12
C LEU A 43 3.41 -20.94 3.13
N PRO A 44 2.42 -21.80 3.43
CA PRO A 44 1.96 -22.82 2.49
C PRO A 44 1.59 -22.23 1.13
N GLU A 45 1.83 -22.99 0.07
CA GLU A 45 1.50 -22.58 -1.30
C GLU A 45 0.00 -22.27 -1.46
N GLU A 46 -0.88 -23.04 -0.82
CA GLU A 46 -2.32 -22.79 -0.83
C GLU A 46 -2.68 -21.42 -0.25
N THR A 47 -2.00 -20.99 0.81
CA THR A 47 -2.21 -19.67 1.42
C THR A 47 -1.75 -18.55 0.50
N ARG A 48 -0.63 -18.73 -0.20
CA ARG A 48 -0.12 -17.77 -1.18
C ARG A 48 -1.03 -17.66 -2.38
N LYS A 49 -1.46 -18.79 -2.96
CA LYS A 49 -2.42 -18.83 -4.09
C LYS A 49 -3.76 -18.20 -3.72
N HIS A 50 -4.26 -18.45 -2.51
CA HIS A 50 -5.47 -17.78 -2.04
C HIS A 50 -5.26 -16.26 -1.91
N ALA A 51 -4.11 -15.82 -1.41
CA ALA A 51 -3.78 -14.40 -1.35
C ALA A 51 -3.69 -13.77 -2.75
N GLU A 52 -3.09 -14.46 -3.72
CA GLU A 52 -3.04 -14.05 -5.13
C GLU A 52 -4.44 -13.93 -5.75
N ALA A 53 -5.31 -14.92 -5.54
CA ALA A 53 -6.70 -14.86 -6.01
C ALA A 53 -7.47 -13.67 -5.40
N MET A 54 -7.24 -13.38 -4.12
CA MET A 54 -7.84 -12.22 -3.46
C MET A 54 -7.32 -10.89 -4.01
N ILE A 55 -6.02 -10.80 -4.33
CA ILE A 55 -5.42 -9.62 -4.99
C ILE A 55 -6.11 -9.36 -6.33
N GLU A 56 -6.21 -10.39 -7.18
CA GLU A 56 -6.86 -10.29 -8.49
C GLU A 56 -8.32 -9.85 -8.36
N GLN A 57 -9.07 -10.46 -7.44
CA GLN A 57 -10.47 -10.10 -7.20
C GLN A 57 -10.61 -8.64 -6.73
N LEU A 58 -9.73 -8.18 -5.84
CA LEU A 58 -9.74 -6.81 -5.33
C LEU A 58 -9.36 -5.81 -6.41
N GLU A 59 -8.34 -6.08 -7.22
CA GLU A 59 -7.93 -5.22 -8.35
C GLU A 59 -9.03 -5.14 -9.42
N LYS A 60 -9.65 -6.27 -9.78
CA LYS A 60 -10.78 -6.30 -10.71
C LYS A 60 -11.99 -5.51 -10.19
N SER A 61 -12.31 -5.65 -8.90
CA SER A 61 -13.40 -4.92 -8.26
C SER A 61 -13.09 -3.43 -8.14
N HIS A 62 -11.84 -3.07 -7.85
CA HIS A 62 -11.39 -1.68 -7.80
C HIS A 62 -11.47 -1.03 -9.17
N ALA A 63 -10.96 -1.69 -10.22
CA ALA A 63 -11.05 -1.23 -11.61
C ALA A 63 -12.51 -0.98 -12.04
N ALA A 64 -13.42 -1.89 -11.68
CA ALA A 64 -14.85 -1.72 -11.91
C ALA A 64 -15.47 -0.54 -11.13
N SER A 65 -14.89 -0.16 -9.98
CA SER A 65 -15.42 0.90 -9.12
C SER A 65 -14.91 2.30 -9.45
N VAL A 66 -13.66 2.43 -9.93
CA VAL A 66 -13.00 3.73 -10.16
C VAL A 66 -13.11 4.19 -11.62
N GLY A 67 -13.45 3.29 -12.55
CA GLY A 67 -13.32 3.56 -13.97
C GLY A 67 -11.84 3.52 -14.37
N GLU A 68 -11.57 2.99 -15.55
CA GLU A 68 -10.23 2.82 -16.11
C GLU A 68 -9.45 4.16 -16.09
N GLY A 69 -8.47 4.31 -15.18
CA GLY A 69 -7.71 5.56 -15.12
C GLY A 69 -6.67 5.76 -14.01
N VAL A 70 -6.67 4.99 -12.92
CA VAL A 70 -5.67 5.18 -11.84
C VAL A 70 -4.85 3.91 -11.66
N ALA A 71 -3.96 3.66 -12.62
CA ALA A 71 -2.94 2.63 -12.51
C ALA A 71 -1.57 3.31 -12.34
N GLY A 72 -0.98 3.19 -11.15
CA GLY A 72 0.48 3.00 -11.06
C GLY A 72 1.33 4.06 -10.35
N ASP A 73 0.89 5.30 -10.19
CA ASP A 73 1.82 6.36 -9.71
C ASP A 73 1.89 6.54 -8.18
N ASP A 74 0.89 6.05 -7.45
CA ASP A 74 0.75 6.32 -6.02
C ASP A 74 1.83 5.70 -5.13
N ASP A 75 2.27 4.47 -5.44
CA ASP A 75 3.23 3.74 -4.61
C ASP A 75 4.65 4.33 -4.72
N GLU A 76 5.05 4.76 -5.91
CA GLU A 76 6.36 5.38 -6.12
C GLU A 76 6.41 6.78 -5.48
N ILE A 77 5.36 7.58 -5.65
CA ILE A 77 5.26 8.90 -4.99
C ILE A 77 5.26 8.76 -3.46
N LYS A 78 4.51 7.79 -2.91
CA LYS A 78 4.51 7.51 -1.46
C LYS A 78 5.87 7.03 -0.97
N HIS A 79 6.58 6.22 -1.74
CA HIS A 79 7.93 5.79 -1.40
C HIS A 79 8.88 6.99 -1.35
N GLN A 80 8.88 7.83 -2.37
CA GLN A 80 9.72 9.04 -2.44
C GLN A 80 9.45 9.99 -1.27
N HIS A 81 8.18 10.28 -0.94
CA HIS A 81 7.82 11.10 0.22
C HIS A 81 8.34 10.52 1.54
N ARG A 82 8.28 9.19 1.73
CA ARG A 82 8.80 8.54 2.95
C ARG A 82 10.32 8.63 3.02
N VAL A 83 11.01 8.42 1.91
CA VAL A 83 12.47 8.54 1.83
C VAL A 83 12.89 9.97 2.15
N ALA A 84 12.26 10.96 1.53
CA ALA A 84 12.56 12.36 1.77
C ALA A 84 12.28 12.77 3.23
N GLY A 85 11.17 12.30 3.82
CA GLY A 85 10.90 12.48 5.25
C GLY A 85 12.00 11.91 6.15
N GLY A 86 12.50 10.70 5.84
CA GLY A 86 13.61 10.07 6.56
C GLY A 86 14.93 10.86 6.45
N LEU A 87 15.26 11.35 5.25
CA LEU A 87 16.44 12.18 5.03
C LEU A 87 16.36 13.51 5.79
N LYS A 88 15.18 14.16 5.79
CA LYS A 88 14.92 15.39 6.57
C LYS A 88 15.07 15.14 8.08
N ALA A 89 14.61 13.98 8.56
CA ALA A 89 14.80 13.60 9.96
C ALA A 89 16.28 13.38 10.32
N SER A 90 17.05 12.73 9.43
CA SER A 90 18.49 12.54 9.60
C SER A 90 19.22 13.88 9.71
N ILE A 91 18.91 14.87 8.88
CA ILE A 91 19.53 16.21 8.94
C ILE A 91 19.32 16.89 10.30
N LYS A 92 18.11 16.76 10.88
CA LYS A 92 17.77 17.36 12.18
C LYS A 92 18.28 16.57 13.39
N ASN A 93 18.74 15.35 13.20
CA ASN A 93 19.16 14.48 14.30
C ASN A 93 20.56 14.90 14.80
N SER A 94 20.69 15.26 16.07
CA SER A 94 21.98 15.63 16.68
C SER A 94 22.92 14.44 16.92
N ASN A 95 22.41 13.21 16.82
CA ASN A 95 23.19 11.98 17.01
C ASN A 95 23.80 11.44 15.70
N VAL A 96 23.54 12.05 14.54
CA VAL A 96 24.19 11.67 13.28
C VAL A 96 25.39 12.58 12.99
N SER A 97 26.39 12.04 12.28
CA SER A 97 27.57 12.80 11.89
C SER A 97 27.23 13.89 10.86
N GLU A 98 28.04 14.95 10.83
CA GLU A 98 27.88 16.04 9.87
C GLU A 98 27.97 15.55 8.41
N GLU A 99 28.85 14.59 8.12
CA GLU A 99 28.95 13.95 6.80
C GLU A 99 27.64 13.22 6.42
N ALA A 100 26.99 12.55 7.37
CA ALA A 100 25.71 11.88 7.11
C ALA A 100 24.58 12.88 6.86
N LYS A 101 24.59 14.04 7.52
CA LYS A 101 23.63 15.13 7.27
C LYS A 101 23.84 15.74 5.89
N GLN A 102 25.08 16.01 5.50
CA GLN A 102 25.40 16.51 4.16
C GLN A 102 24.98 15.53 3.07
N SER A 103 25.27 14.24 3.25
CA SER A 103 24.82 13.20 2.32
C SER A 103 23.28 13.12 2.22
N ALA A 104 22.58 13.28 3.35
CA ALA A 104 21.12 13.31 3.35
C ALA A 104 20.57 14.56 2.65
N GLN A 105 21.22 15.71 2.79
CA GLN A 105 20.86 16.95 2.11
C GLN A 105 21.06 16.86 0.59
N GLU A 106 22.20 16.35 0.13
CA GLU A 106 22.47 16.17 -1.30
C GLU A 106 21.45 15.22 -1.95
N ARG A 107 21.02 14.19 -1.22
CA ARG A 107 19.97 13.27 -1.68
C ARG A 107 18.60 13.94 -1.76
N LEU A 108 18.25 14.84 -0.85
CA LEU A 108 17.02 15.63 -0.93
C LEU A 108 17.03 16.61 -2.10
N GLU A 109 18.18 17.26 -2.37
CA GLU A 109 18.35 18.14 -3.53
C GLU A 109 18.19 17.38 -4.84
N LYS A 110 18.79 16.18 -4.97
CA LYS A 110 18.61 15.30 -6.13
C LYS A 110 17.15 14.85 -6.33
N MET A 111 16.36 14.81 -5.26
CA MET A 111 14.93 14.48 -5.30
C MET A 111 14.02 15.69 -5.56
N GLY A 112 14.56 16.92 -5.61
CA GLY A 112 13.77 18.14 -5.77
C GLY A 112 12.98 18.55 -4.50
N GLU A 113 13.37 18.02 -3.34
CA GLU A 113 12.66 18.15 -2.04
C GLU A 113 13.36 19.12 -1.06
N ALA A 114 14.41 19.81 -1.52
CA ALA A 114 15.30 20.67 -0.74
C ALA A 114 14.73 22.06 -0.43
#